data_AF-A0A653A6L5-F1
#
_entry.id   AF-A0A653A6L5-F1
#
_cell.length_a   1.000
_cell.length_b   1.000
_cell.length_c   1.000
_cell.angle_alpha   90.00
_cell.angle_beta   90.00
_cell.angle_gamma   90.00
#
_symmetry.space_group_name_H-M   'P 1'
#
loop_
_entity.id
_entity.type
_entity.pdbx_description
1 polymer ?
#
loop_
_entity_poly.entity_id
_entity_poly.type
_entity_poly.pdbx_seq_one_letter_code
_entity_poly.pdbx_strand_id
1 'polypeptide(L)' 'MGVKPDDAYAWSRTRKGGWAIAQSPILVTTITLNRLRKRGYVSFLEHYLKIFPRLDEPPCTRPVRTVV' A
#
# COMPACT_ATOMS: atom_id res chain seq x y z
N MET A 1 13.15 0.05 13.76
CA MET A 1 12.23 -0.73 12.89
C MET A 1 11.54 -1.91 13.56
N GLY A 2 11.68 -2.14 14.88
CA GLY A 2 10.85 -3.13 15.62
C GLY A 2 11.11 -4.61 15.29
N VAL A 3 12.03 -4.91 14.37
CA VAL A 3 12.47 -6.28 14.05
C VAL A 3 13.82 -6.53 14.71
N LYS A 4 14.06 -7.77 15.14
CA LYS A 4 15.32 -8.17 15.77
C LYS A 4 16.49 -7.97 14.77
N PRO A 5 17.64 -7.47 15.24
CA PRO A 5 18.80 -7.25 14.37
C PRO A 5 19.25 -8.52 13.62
N ASP A 6 19.25 -9.68 14.28
CA ASP A 6 19.69 -10.95 13.69
C ASP A 6 18.77 -11.39 12.54
N ASP A 7 17.46 -11.26 12.72
CA ASP A 7 16.48 -11.56 11.67
C ASP A 7 16.65 -10.62 10.49
N ALA A 8 16.82 -9.31 10.75
CA ALA A 8 17.05 -8.33 9.70
C ALA A 8 18.32 -8.62 8.90
N TYR A 9 19.40 -9.02 9.59
CA TYR A 9 20.66 -9.41 8.97
C TYR A 9 20.50 -10.66 8.10
N ALA A 10 19.82 -11.70 8.59
CA ALA A 10 19.56 -12.91 7.84
C ALA A 10 18.78 -12.61 6.54
N TRP A 11 17.70 -11.82 6.63
CA TRP A 11 16.87 -11.46 5.47
C TRP A 11 17.63 -10.60 4.44
N SER A 12 18.53 -9.72 4.89
CA SER A 12 19.36 -8.89 4.00
C SER A 12 20.26 -9.69 3.07
N ARG A 13 20.62 -10.93 3.45
CA ARG A 13 21.54 -11.81 2.71
C ARG A 13 20.83 -13.00 2.04
N THR A 14 19.51 -12.94 1.91
CA THR A 14 18.76 -14.03 1.28
C THR A 14 19.00 -14.07 -0.22
N ARG A 15 19.07 -15.28 -0.79
CA ARG A 15 19.10 -15.52 -2.25
C ARG A 15 17.71 -15.51 -2.87
N LYS A 16 16.70 -15.06 -2.12
CA LYS A 16 15.30 -15.02 -2.56
C LYS A 16 15.11 -13.85 -3.53
N GLY A 17 14.23 -14.03 -4.51
CA GLY A 17 13.85 -12.94 -5.42
C GLY A 17 13.03 -11.86 -4.72
N GLY A 18 13.00 -10.65 -5.30
CA GLY A 18 12.31 -9.49 -4.73
C GLY A 18 10.83 -9.74 -4.42
N TRP A 19 10.13 -10.52 -5.27
CA TRP A 19 8.73 -10.90 -5.03
C TRP A 19 8.55 -11.73 -3.75
N ALA A 20 9.42 -12.72 -3.53
CA ALA A 20 9.39 -13.54 -2.32
C ALA A 20 9.76 -12.73 -1.07
N ILE A 21 10.60 -11.71 -1.21
CA ILE A 21 10.98 -10.81 -0.12
C ILE A 21 9.85 -9.82 0.18
N ALA A 22 9.10 -9.35 -0.81
CA ALA A 22 7.94 -8.45 -0.60
C ALA A 22 6.91 -9.01 0.38
N GLN A 23 6.67 -10.33 0.34
CA GLN A 23 5.75 -11.04 1.23
C GLN A 23 6.42 -11.62 2.49
N SER A 24 7.70 -11.32 2.73
CA SER A 24 8.40 -11.83 3.90
C SER A 24 7.96 -11.14 5.19
N PRO A 25 8.11 -11.79 6.36
CA PRO A 25 7.81 -11.17 7.65
C PRO A 25 8.60 -9.87 7.89
N ILE A 26 9.81 -9.73 7.35
CA ILE A 26 10.63 -8.52 7.53
C ILE A 26 9.99 -7.29 6.87
N LEU A 27 9.49 -7.40 5.64
CA LEU A 27 8.87 -6.26 4.96
C LEU A 27 7.45 -6.00 5.47
N VAL A 28 6.67 -7.05 5.72
CA VAL A 28 5.29 -6.94 6.25
C VAL A 28 5.27 -6.24 7.62
N THR A 29 6.22 -6.55 8.51
CA THR A 29 6.29 -5.95 9.85
C THR A 29 6.90 -4.55 9.85
N THR A 30 7.84 -4.26 8.94
CA THR A 30 8.52 -2.96 8.89
C THR A 30 7.70 -1.90 8.15
N ILE A 31 7.08 -2.26 7.03
CA ILE A 31 6.34 -1.37 6.13
C ILE A 31 4.84 -1.42 6.46
N THR A 32 4.47 -0.89 7.63
CA THR A 32 3.06 -0.74 8.01
C THR A 32 2.51 0.62 7.56
N LEU A 33 1.22 0.66 7.19
CA LEU A 33 0.54 1.91 6.78
C LEU A 33 0.69 3.02 7.83
N ASN A 34 0.63 2.67 9.11
CA ASN A 34 0.82 3.63 10.21
C ASN A 34 2.21 4.28 10.19
N ARG A 35 3.27 3.51 9.88
CA ARG A 35 4.65 4.04 9.80
C ARG A 35 4.86 4.85 8.52
N LEU A 36 4.28 4.41 7.41
CA LEU A 36 4.32 5.16 6.15
C LEU A 36 3.61 6.51 6.28
N ARG A 37 2.43 6.55 6.91
CA ARG A 37 1.70 7.80 7.17
C ARG A 37 2.49 8.76 8.06
N LYS A 38 3.17 8.24 9.09
CA LYS A 38 4.08 9.06 9.93
C LYS A 38 5.26 9.65 9.16
N ARG A 39 5.68 9.02 8.06
CA ARG A 39 6.72 9.55 7.16
C ARG A 39 6.19 10.53 6.11
N GLY A 40 4.87 10.76 6.06
CA GLY A 40 4.23 11.65 5.09
C GLY A 40 3.76 10.97 3.80
N TYR A 41 3.78 9.63 3.71
CA TYR A 41 3.16 8.94 2.58
C TYR A 41 1.63 9.03 2.67
N VAL A 42 1.01 9.41 1.57
CA VAL A 42 -0.46 9.43 1.42
C VAL A 42 -0.91 8.08 0.88
N SER A 43 -1.97 7.51 1.48
CA SER A 43 -2.50 6.25 0.97
C SER A 43 -3.16 6.48 -0.39
N PHE A 44 -2.99 5.53 -1.31
CA PHE A 44 -3.58 5.65 -2.64
C PHE A 44 -5.10 5.76 -2.57
N LEU A 45 -5.74 5.04 -1.64
CA LEU A 45 -7.19 5.08 -1.43
C LEU A 45 -7.67 6.48 -1.03
N GLU A 46 -7.05 7.11 -0.04
CA GLU A 46 -7.40 8.48 0.36
C GLU A 46 -7.21 9.45 -0.81
N HIS A 47 -6.12 9.29 -1.58
CA HIS A 47 -5.87 10.12 -2.74
C HIS A 47 -6.90 9.91 -3.85
N TYR A 48 -7.28 8.66 -4.10
CA TYR A 48 -8.25 8.27 -5.10
C TYR A 48 -9.65 8.82 -4.81
N LEU A 49 -10.12 8.67 -3.56
CA LEU A 49 -11.41 9.22 -3.12
C LEU A 49 -11.45 10.75 -3.23
N LYS A 50 -10.33 11.42 -2.94
CA LYS A 50 -10.21 12.88 -3.11
C LYS A 50 -10.38 13.32 -4.57
N ILE A 51 -9.85 12.55 -5.53
CA ILE A 51 -9.94 12.88 -6.96
C ILE A 51 -11.32 12.51 -7.52
N PHE A 52 -11.89 11.39 -7.06
CA PHE A 52 -13.12 10.82 -7.62
C PHE A 52 -14.22 10.67 -6.57
N PRO A 53 -14.82 11.77 -6.09
CA PRO A 53 -15.90 11.72 -5.09
C PRO A 53 -17.20 11.06 -5.60
N ARG A 54 -17.32 10.83 -6.92
CA ARG A 54 -18.52 10.27 -7.60
C ARG A 54 -18.47 8.75 -7.78
N LEU A 55 -17.58 8.04 -7.07
CA LEU A 55 -17.48 6.58 -7.13
C LEU A 55 -18.18 5.87 -5.97
N ASP A 56 -18.49 6.60 -4.90
CA ASP A 56 -19.30 6.09 -3.79
C ASP A 56 -20.77 5.92 -4.19
N GLU A 57 -21.20 6.58 -5.27
CA GLU A 57 -22.53 6.42 -5.86
C GLU A 57 -22.61 5.12 -6.67
N PRO A 58 -23.63 4.27 -6.43
CA PRO A 58 -23.81 3.05 -7.19
C PRO A 58 -24.02 3.35 -8.68
N PRO A 59 -23.57 2.47 -9.59
CA PRO A 59 -23.62 2.72 -11.03
C PRO A 59 -25.02 3.03 -11.57
N CYS A 60 -26.08 2.61 -10.87
CA CYS A 60 -27.47 2.87 -11.23
C CYS A 60 -27.94 4.32 -11.03
N THR A 61 -27.22 5.16 -10.28
CA THR A 61 -27.57 6.59 -10.07
C THR A 61 -26.76 7.54 -10.95
N ARG A 62 -25.82 7.04 -11.75
CA ARG A 62 -24.92 7.87 -12.56
C ARG A 62 -25.61 8.32 -13.84
N PRO A 63 -25.63 9.63 -14.18
CA PRO A 63 -26.13 10.06 -15.49
C PRO A 63 -25.22 9.51 -16.59
N VAL A 64 -25.83 8.86 -17.59
CA VAL A 64 -25.11 8.29 -18.74
C VAL A 64 -24.39 9.42 -19.46
N ARG A 65 -23.06 9.36 -19.55
CA ARG A 65 -22.31 10.25 -20.44
C ARG A 65 -22.66 9.86 -21.87
N THR A 66 -23.42 10.71 -22.56
CA THR A 66 -23.43 10.71 -24.02
C THR A 66 -22.01 11.05 -24.47
N VAL A 67 -21.39 10.13 -25.22
CA VAL A 67 -20.15 10.44 -25.93
C VAL A 67 -20.56 11.36 -27.07
N VAL A 68 -20.11 12.61 -27.02
CA VAL A 68 -20.27 13.60 -28.10
C VAL A 68 -19.30 13.27 -29.22
#